data_AF-A0AAE3SMM6-F1
#
_entry.id   AF-A0AAE3SMM6-F1
#
_cell.length_a   1.000
_cell.length_b   1.000
_cell.length_c   1.000
_cell.angle_alpha   90.00
_cell.angle_beta   90.00
_cell.angle_gamma   90.00
#
_symmetry.space_group_name_H-M   'P 1'
#
loop_
_entity.id
_entity.type
_entity.pdbx_description
1 polymer ?
#
loop_
_entity_poly.entity_id
_entity_poly.type
_entity_poly.pdbx_seq_one_letter_code
_entity_poly.pdbx_strand_id
1 'polypeptide(L)'
;MKNITGILFLSLLSYAVSAQELKQSEIDSLMSLDFQEFDQDMQGGWRYYGNKMQFDLAASLIKTYLEQHPEIKKNEAEVMRWHAGQMYAMAGENELAIPLMESSRKEEDLMRWNEYLDATVAFLKKDRKTFDENIKAVASFANNPNLRLLKILEANFDKSYREALMAAMKK
;
A
#
# COMPACT_ATOMS: atom_id res chain seq x y z
N MET A 1 -8.47 -15.10 63.73
CA MET A 1 -7.60 -15.35 62.56
C MET A 1 -8.11 -14.50 61.41
N LYS A 2 -7.26 -13.60 60.90
CA LYS A 2 -7.53 -12.69 59.78
C LYS A 2 -7.44 -13.49 58.49
N ASN A 3 -8.29 -13.23 57.49
CA ASN A 3 -7.95 -13.41 56.08
C ASN A 3 -8.71 -12.35 55.27
N ILE A 4 -7.92 -11.41 54.73
CA ILE A 4 -8.34 -10.33 53.86
C ILE A 4 -8.27 -10.90 52.43
N THR A 5 -9.41 -11.05 51.77
CA THR A 5 -9.43 -11.36 50.34
C THR A 5 -9.49 -10.03 49.59
N GLY A 6 -8.32 -9.56 49.13
CA GLY A 6 -8.20 -8.39 48.27
C GLY A 6 -8.66 -8.71 46.86
N ILE A 7 -9.58 -7.91 46.33
CA ILE A 7 -10.00 -7.92 44.93
C ILE A 7 -8.95 -7.11 44.15
N LEU A 8 -8.19 -7.78 43.27
CA LEU A 8 -7.31 -7.12 42.30
C LEU A 8 -8.17 -6.51 41.19
N PHE A 9 -8.21 -5.18 41.10
CA PHE A 9 -8.70 -4.47 39.93
C PHE A 9 -7.58 -4.46 38.87
N LEU A 10 -7.68 -5.30 37.83
CA LEU A 10 -6.90 -5.11 36.61
C LEU A 10 -7.57 -3.99 35.79
N SER A 11 -6.99 -2.79 35.81
CA SER A 11 -7.34 -1.73 34.87
C SER A 11 -6.79 -2.08 33.48
N LEU A 12 -7.67 -2.44 32.56
CA LEU A 12 -7.37 -2.50 31.13
C LEU A 12 -7.15 -1.06 30.63
N LEU A 13 -5.90 -0.66 30.40
CA LEU A 13 -5.62 0.55 29.62
C LEU A 13 -6.03 0.31 28.17
N SER A 14 -7.15 0.88 27.77
CA SER A 14 -7.53 1.02 26.37
C SER A 14 -6.59 2.04 25.72
N TYR A 15 -5.58 1.57 24.98
CA TYR A 15 -4.83 2.45 24.08
C TYR A 15 -5.75 2.81 22.91
N ALA A 16 -6.42 3.95 22.99
CA ALA A 16 -7.04 4.56 21.82
C ALA A 16 -5.91 4.98 20.88
N VAL A 17 -5.67 4.21 19.82
CA VAL A 17 -4.91 4.67 18.67
C VAL A 17 -5.77 5.75 18.02
N SER A 18 -5.48 7.01 18.31
CA SER A 18 -6.09 8.12 17.58
C SER A 18 -5.54 8.08 16.16
N ALA A 19 -6.40 7.80 15.18
CA ALA A 19 -6.11 8.18 13.81
C ALA A 19 -5.94 9.71 13.81
N GLN A 20 -4.80 10.20 13.35
CA GLN A 20 -4.58 11.64 13.21
C GLN A 20 -5.43 12.11 12.04
N GLU A 21 -6.49 12.87 12.32
CA GLU A 21 -7.24 13.57 11.28
C GLU A 21 -6.45 14.81 10.82
N LEU A 22 -6.35 14.98 9.50
CA LEU A 22 -5.76 16.18 8.91
C LEU A 22 -6.73 17.34 8.98
N LYS A 23 -6.20 18.55 9.20
CA LYS A 23 -7.00 19.77 9.05
C LYS A 23 -7.33 19.98 7.58
N GLN A 24 -8.49 20.58 7.30
CA GLN A 24 -8.89 20.88 5.92
C GLN A 24 -7.83 21.71 5.17
N SER A 25 -7.21 22.71 5.83
CA SER A 25 -6.15 23.52 5.23
C SER A 25 -4.92 22.72 4.82
N GLU A 26 -4.61 21.62 5.51
CA GLU A 26 -3.50 20.72 5.16
C GLU A 26 -3.87 19.88 3.93
N ILE A 27 -5.12 19.40 3.86
CA ILE A 27 -5.65 18.70 2.69
C ILE A 27 -5.62 19.64 1.48
N ASP A 28 -6.14 20.86 1.62
CA ASP A 28 -6.17 21.86 0.54
C ASP A 28 -4.76 22.18 0.04
N SER A 29 -3.78 22.29 0.95
CA SER A 29 -2.38 22.50 0.59
C SER A 29 -1.83 21.33 -0.23
N LEU A 30 -2.12 20.08 0.17
CA LEU A 30 -1.68 18.89 -0.56
C LEU A 30 -2.34 18.77 -1.93
N MET A 31 -3.64 19.11 -2.05
CA MET A 31 -4.35 19.09 -3.32
C MET A 31 -3.95 20.26 -4.23
N SER A 32 -3.23 21.27 -3.72
CA SER A 32 -2.70 22.35 -4.55
C SER A 32 -1.35 22.03 -5.19
N LEU A 33 -0.71 20.93 -4.79
CA LEU A 33 0.59 20.50 -5.31
C LEU A 33 0.45 20.01 -6.75
N ASP A 34 1.50 20.20 -7.56
CA ASP A 34 1.57 19.52 -8.86
C ASP A 34 1.85 18.02 -8.69
N PHE A 35 1.72 17.26 -9.78
CA PHE A 35 1.91 15.81 -9.76
C PHE A 35 3.30 15.41 -9.21
N GLN A 36 4.34 16.17 -9.55
CA GLN A 36 5.71 15.86 -9.18
C GLN A 36 5.90 16.05 -7.66
N GLU A 37 5.40 17.17 -7.12
CA GLU A 37 5.45 17.46 -5.69
C GLU A 37 4.54 16.53 -4.87
N PHE A 38 3.39 16.14 -5.43
CA PHE A 38 2.44 15.28 -4.74
C PHE A 38 2.86 13.80 -4.72
N ASP A 39 3.27 13.23 -5.86
CA ASP A 39 3.50 11.79 -6.01
C ASP A 39 4.98 11.36 -6.01
N GLN A 40 5.87 12.23 -6.49
CA GLN A 40 7.28 11.88 -6.73
C GLN A 40 8.24 12.42 -5.66
N ASP A 41 7.83 13.38 -4.83
CA ASP A 41 8.63 13.79 -3.67
C ASP A 41 8.65 12.69 -2.59
N MET A 42 9.82 12.06 -2.42
CA MET A 42 10.04 10.97 -1.47
C MET A 42 9.85 11.35 0.01
N GLN A 43 9.87 12.64 0.34
CA GLN A 43 9.70 13.16 1.70
C GLN A 43 8.43 14.01 1.87
N GLY A 44 7.82 14.46 0.77
CA GLY A 44 6.63 15.29 0.74
C GLY A 44 5.37 14.55 0.29
N GLY A 45 4.37 15.32 -0.15
CA GLY A 45 3.11 14.83 -0.69
C GLY A 45 2.44 13.73 0.14
N TRP A 46 1.92 12.70 -0.53
CA TRP A 46 1.34 11.54 0.17
C TRP A 46 2.42 10.64 0.82
N ARG A 47 3.65 10.67 0.30
CA ARG A 47 4.74 9.80 0.77
C ARG A 47 5.17 10.12 2.19
N TYR A 48 5.07 11.38 2.62
CA TYR A 48 5.25 11.78 4.01
C TYR A 48 4.42 10.91 4.98
N TYR A 49 3.13 10.72 4.68
CA TYR A 49 2.20 9.93 5.50
C TYR A 49 2.50 8.43 5.39
N GLY A 50 2.78 7.93 4.18
CA GLY A 50 3.17 6.54 3.96
C GLY A 50 4.44 6.15 4.72
N ASN A 51 5.45 7.03 4.74
CA ASN A 51 6.70 6.83 5.48
C ASN A 51 6.49 6.81 7.00
N LYS A 52 5.44 7.46 7.50
CA LYS A 52 5.01 7.41 8.90
C LYS A 52 4.06 6.25 9.22
N MET A 53 3.91 5.32 8.29
CA MET A 53 3.01 4.15 8.38
C MET A 53 1.52 4.53 8.50
N GLN A 54 1.13 5.74 8.08
CA GLN A 54 -0.25 6.19 7.98
C GLN A 54 -0.80 5.83 6.60
N PHE A 55 -0.85 4.52 6.32
CA PHE A 55 -1.05 4.01 4.97
C PHE A 55 -2.46 4.24 4.41
N ASP A 56 -3.48 4.08 5.24
CA ASP A 56 -4.89 4.37 4.91
C ASP A 56 -5.10 5.84 4.55
N LEU A 57 -4.50 6.75 5.33
CA LEU A 57 -4.51 8.19 5.06
C LEU A 57 -3.77 8.49 3.75
N ALA A 58 -2.58 7.93 3.55
CA ALA A 58 -1.81 8.11 2.33
C ALA A 58 -2.59 7.65 1.08
N ALA A 59 -3.23 6.48 1.15
CA ALA A 59 -4.06 5.96 0.07
C ALA A 59 -5.25 6.88 -0.23
N SER A 60 -5.91 7.37 0.82
CA SER A 60 -7.07 8.26 0.69
C SER A 60 -6.67 9.61 0.07
N LEU A 61 -5.53 10.18 0.45
CA LEU A 61 -5.00 11.39 -0.16
C LEU A 61 -4.73 11.21 -1.66
N ILE A 62 -4.15 10.09 -2.07
CA ILE A 62 -3.91 9.80 -3.50
C ILE A 62 -5.23 9.74 -4.27
N LYS A 63 -6.26 9.08 -3.70
CA LYS A 63 -7.58 9.05 -4.33
C LYS A 63 -8.18 10.44 -4.47
N THR A 64 -8.15 11.25 -3.41
CA THR A 64 -8.69 12.62 -3.44
C THR A 64 -7.97 13.45 -4.48
N TYR A 65 -6.64 13.30 -4.62
CA TYR A 65 -5.87 13.99 -5.65
C TYR A 65 -6.33 13.58 -7.06
N LEU A 66 -6.48 12.28 -7.33
CA LEU A 66 -6.99 11.79 -8.61
C LEU A 66 -8.41 12.29 -8.94
N GLU A 67 -9.25 12.48 -7.91
CA GLU A 67 -10.62 12.99 -8.06
C GLU A 67 -10.63 14.50 -8.36
N GLN A 68 -9.69 15.28 -7.81
CA GLN A 68 -9.60 16.73 -7.98
C GLN A 68 -8.81 17.17 -9.22
N HIS A 69 -8.00 16.27 -9.80
CA HIS A 69 -7.14 16.54 -10.95
C HIS A 69 -7.47 15.64 -12.16
N PRO A 70 -8.65 15.77 -12.78
CA PRO A 70 -9.05 14.95 -13.93
C PRO A 70 -8.16 15.16 -15.17
N GLU A 71 -7.35 16.24 -15.19
CA GLU A 71 -6.39 16.57 -16.25
C GLU A 71 -5.08 15.80 -16.20
N ILE A 72 -4.80 15.05 -15.13
CA ILE A 72 -3.58 14.23 -14.99
C ILE A 72 -3.46 13.28 -16.19
N LYS A 73 -2.22 13.10 -16.67
CA LYS A 73 -1.98 12.20 -17.80
C LYS A 73 -2.35 10.78 -17.43
N LYS A 74 -2.92 10.04 -18.39
CA LYS A 74 -3.37 8.66 -18.19
C LYS A 74 -2.32 7.77 -17.50
N ASN A 75 -1.06 7.83 -17.94
CA ASN A 75 0.03 7.03 -17.39
C ASN A 75 0.40 7.40 -15.94
N GLU A 76 0.33 8.69 -15.59
CA GLU A 76 0.53 9.21 -14.24
C GLU A 76 -0.62 8.73 -13.34
N ALA A 77 -1.87 8.86 -13.80
CA ALA A 77 -3.04 8.39 -13.05
C ALA A 77 -3.02 6.87 -12.79
N GLU A 78 -2.61 6.06 -13.77
CA GLU A 78 -2.42 4.61 -13.58
C GLU A 78 -1.40 4.31 -12.48
N VAL A 79 -0.24 4.98 -12.49
CA VAL A 79 0.79 4.80 -11.46
C VAL A 79 0.30 5.23 -10.07
N MET A 80 -0.47 6.32 -9.99
CA MET A 80 -1.06 6.76 -8.73
C MET A 80 -2.10 5.77 -8.19
N ARG A 81 -2.95 5.18 -9.05
CA ARG A 81 -3.87 4.11 -8.62
C ARG A 81 -3.12 2.90 -8.09
N TRP A 82 -1.98 2.56 -8.70
CA TRP A 82 -1.10 1.53 -8.19
C TRP A 82 -0.55 1.88 -6.79
N HIS A 83 -0.03 3.10 -6.59
CA HIS A 83 0.43 3.56 -5.28
C HIS A 83 -0.66 3.53 -4.22
N ALA A 84 -1.87 4.00 -4.53
CA ALA A 84 -3.02 3.95 -3.62
C ALA A 84 -3.37 2.51 -3.23
N GLY A 85 -3.36 1.59 -4.21
CA GLY A 85 -3.54 0.16 -3.97
C GLY A 85 -2.49 -0.41 -3.03
N GLN A 86 -1.21 -0.10 -3.25
CA GLN A 86 -0.12 -0.54 -2.35
C GLN A 86 -0.29 0.00 -0.93
N MET A 87 -0.73 1.24 -0.78
CA MET A 87 -0.97 1.84 0.54
C MET A 87 -2.13 1.16 1.27
N TYR A 88 -3.27 0.90 0.62
CA TYR A 88 -4.34 0.11 1.24
C TYR A 88 -3.88 -1.31 1.58
N ALA A 89 -3.10 -1.96 0.73
CA ALA A 89 -2.53 -3.29 1.04
C ALA A 89 -1.58 -3.24 2.26
N MET A 90 -0.81 -2.15 2.42
CA MET A 90 0.02 -1.92 3.61
C MET A 90 -0.82 -1.66 4.86
N ALA A 91 -1.99 -1.04 4.73
CA ALA A 91 -2.94 -0.88 5.82
C ALA A 91 -3.59 -2.23 6.23
N GLY A 92 -3.69 -3.18 5.30
CA GLY A 92 -4.40 -4.45 5.45
C GLY A 92 -5.77 -4.47 4.75
N GLU A 93 -6.11 -3.39 4.03
CA GLU A 93 -7.40 -3.16 3.39
C GLU A 93 -7.41 -3.74 1.95
N ASN A 94 -7.26 -5.06 1.83
CA ASN A 94 -7.12 -5.70 0.52
C ASN A 94 -8.35 -5.48 -0.39
N GLU A 95 -9.55 -5.37 0.17
CA GLU A 95 -10.78 -5.11 -0.57
C GLU A 95 -10.77 -3.75 -1.27
N LEU A 96 -10.11 -2.75 -0.67
CA LEU A 96 -9.90 -1.43 -1.28
C LEU A 96 -8.67 -1.43 -2.20
N ALA A 97 -7.63 -2.18 -1.85
CA ALA A 97 -6.39 -2.24 -2.61
C ALA A 97 -6.55 -2.86 -4.01
N ILE A 98 -7.25 -3.99 -4.09
CA ILE A 98 -7.33 -4.81 -5.31
C ILE A 98 -7.96 -4.03 -6.47
N PRO A 99 -9.14 -3.40 -6.36
CA PRO A 99 -9.73 -2.66 -7.48
C PRO A 99 -8.83 -1.52 -7.99
N LEU A 100 -8.12 -0.84 -7.08
CA LEU A 100 -7.17 0.22 -7.45
C LEU A 100 -5.98 -0.36 -8.21
N MET A 101 -5.39 -1.45 -7.73
CA MET A 101 -4.32 -2.16 -8.44
C MET A 101 -4.81 -2.63 -9.81
N GLU A 102 -5.96 -3.28 -9.91
CA GLU A 102 -6.51 -3.77 -11.18
C GLU A 102 -6.80 -2.62 -12.18
N SER A 103 -7.20 -1.44 -11.70
CA SER A 103 -7.41 -0.23 -12.51
C SER A 103 -6.12 0.48 -12.97
N SER A 104 -4.95 0.02 -12.51
CA SER A 104 -3.63 0.53 -12.90
C SER A 104 -2.98 -0.24 -14.05
N ARG A 105 -3.70 -1.19 -14.66
CA ARG A 105 -3.24 -1.90 -15.86
C ARG A 105 -2.85 -0.93 -16.96
N LYS A 106 -1.84 -1.32 -17.71
CA LYS A 106 -1.31 -0.55 -18.84
C LYS A 106 -1.66 -1.25 -20.14
N GLU A 107 -2.14 -0.48 -21.12
CA GLU A 107 -2.34 -0.96 -22.49
C GLU A 107 -1.00 -1.34 -23.13
N GLU A 108 -0.02 -0.46 -23.01
CA GLU A 108 1.37 -0.76 -23.36
C GLU A 108 2.09 -1.37 -22.16
N ASP A 109 2.13 -2.70 -22.16
CA ASP A 109 2.69 -3.49 -21.06
C ASP A 109 4.22 -3.56 -21.10
N LEU A 110 4.86 -2.45 -20.75
CA LEU A 110 6.31 -2.36 -20.66
C LEU A 110 6.83 -3.11 -19.43
N MET A 111 7.88 -3.90 -19.63
CA MET A 111 8.56 -4.64 -18.56
C MET A 111 7.64 -5.56 -17.73
N ARG A 112 6.62 -6.16 -18.35
CA ARG A 112 5.72 -7.11 -17.66
C ARG A 112 5.00 -6.47 -16.46
N TRP A 113 4.54 -5.24 -16.63
CA TRP A 113 3.82 -4.50 -15.60
C TRP A 113 2.54 -5.23 -15.20
N ASN A 114 1.75 -5.69 -16.17
CA ASN A 114 0.47 -6.32 -15.86
C ASN A 114 0.66 -7.67 -15.15
N GLU A 115 1.69 -8.47 -15.50
CA GLU A 115 1.97 -9.71 -14.76
C GLU A 115 2.53 -9.42 -13.35
N TYR A 116 3.29 -8.35 -13.17
CA TYR A 116 3.72 -7.91 -11.84
C TYR A 116 2.51 -7.51 -10.96
N LEU A 117 1.57 -6.76 -11.52
CA LEU A 117 0.31 -6.40 -10.89
C LEU A 117 -0.49 -7.67 -10.54
N ASP A 118 -0.67 -8.59 -11.49
CA ASP A 118 -1.45 -9.81 -11.29
C ASP A 118 -0.82 -10.74 -10.24
N ALA A 119 0.51 -10.86 -10.21
CA ALA A 119 1.20 -11.55 -9.12
C ALA A 119 0.91 -10.89 -7.77
N THR A 120 0.99 -9.56 -7.69
CA THR A 120 0.74 -8.84 -6.43
C THR A 120 -0.72 -9.01 -5.97
N VAL A 121 -1.69 -8.89 -6.87
CA VAL A 121 -3.10 -9.11 -6.58
C VAL A 121 -3.36 -10.57 -6.15
N ALA A 122 -2.74 -11.55 -6.79
CA ALA A 122 -2.84 -12.95 -6.39
C ALA A 122 -2.29 -13.19 -4.98
N PHE A 123 -1.18 -12.53 -4.60
CA PHE A 123 -0.68 -12.55 -3.22
C PHE A 123 -1.71 -11.99 -2.23
N LEU A 124 -2.38 -10.87 -2.56
CA LEU A 124 -3.42 -10.28 -1.69
C LEU A 124 -4.64 -11.19 -1.54
N LYS A 125 -5.01 -11.91 -2.62
CA LYS A 125 -6.11 -12.88 -2.65
C LYS A 125 -5.75 -14.25 -2.06
N LYS A 126 -4.48 -14.48 -1.68
CA LYS A 126 -3.94 -15.80 -1.29
C LYS A 126 -4.08 -16.88 -2.38
N ASP A 127 -4.06 -16.46 -3.64
CA ASP A 127 -4.05 -17.36 -4.80
C ASP A 127 -2.62 -17.74 -5.17
N ARG A 128 -2.16 -18.87 -4.61
CA ARG A 128 -0.79 -19.35 -4.85
C ARG A 128 -0.53 -19.70 -6.31
N LYS A 129 -1.54 -20.26 -6.99
CA LYS A 129 -1.37 -20.75 -8.36
C LYS A 129 -1.16 -19.57 -9.31
N THR A 130 -2.04 -18.58 -9.27
CA THR A 130 -1.93 -17.38 -10.12
C THR A 130 -0.69 -16.56 -9.79
N PHE A 131 -0.28 -16.52 -8.51
CA PHE A 131 0.98 -15.90 -8.12
C PHE A 131 2.19 -16.56 -8.80
N ASP A 132 2.30 -17.90 -8.71
CA ASP A 132 3.42 -18.66 -9.23
C ASP A 132 3.50 -18.60 -10.78
N GLU A 133 2.35 -18.51 -11.46
CA GLU A 133 2.29 -18.32 -12.91
C GLU A 133 2.85 -16.95 -13.32
N ASN A 134 2.41 -15.88 -12.64
CA ASN A 134 2.80 -14.52 -12.99
C ASN A 134 4.24 -14.16 -12.60
N ILE A 135 4.74 -14.65 -11.45
CA ILE A 135 6.15 -14.41 -11.07
C ILE A 135 7.12 -15.06 -12.07
N LYS A 136 6.76 -16.20 -12.67
CA LYS A 136 7.55 -16.83 -13.75
C LYS A 136 7.59 -15.95 -14.99
N ALA A 137 6.46 -15.36 -15.38
CA ALA A 137 6.38 -14.44 -16.51
C ALA A 137 7.26 -13.20 -16.28
N VAL A 138 7.19 -12.58 -15.10
CA VAL A 138 8.04 -11.45 -14.72
C VAL A 138 9.52 -11.83 -14.71
N ALA A 139 9.87 -13.01 -14.17
CA ALA A 139 11.25 -13.50 -14.11
C ALA A 139 11.86 -13.80 -15.49
N SER A 140 11.04 -13.99 -16.53
CA SER A 140 11.51 -14.18 -17.90
C SER A 140 12.08 -12.90 -18.53
N PHE A 141 11.74 -11.73 -17.97
CA PHE A 141 12.28 -10.44 -18.40
C PHE A 141 13.56 -10.14 -17.61
N ALA A 142 14.71 -10.14 -18.29
CA ALA A 142 16.00 -9.90 -17.66
C ALA A 142 16.04 -8.54 -16.95
N ASN A 143 16.61 -8.52 -15.74
CA ASN A 143 16.76 -7.31 -14.91
C ASN A 143 15.45 -6.59 -14.59
N ASN A 144 14.31 -7.30 -14.55
CA ASN A 144 13.04 -6.69 -14.17
C ASN A 144 13.13 -6.11 -12.73
N PRO A 145 12.93 -4.78 -12.55
CA PRO A 145 13.08 -4.15 -11.24
C PRO A 145 12.04 -4.64 -10.22
N ASN A 146 10.89 -5.12 -10.68
CA ASN A 146 9.80 -5.58 -9.82
C ASN A 146 10.01 -7.01 -9.31
N LEU A 147 10.92 -7.79 -9.92
CA LEU A 147 11.15 -9.18 -9.54
C LEU A 147 11.61 -9.32 -8.08
N ARG A 148 12.43 -8.38 -7.58
CA ARG A 148 12.90 -8.41 -6.18
C ARG A 148 11.72 -8.36 -5.21
N LEU A 149 10.73 -7.51 -5.49
CA LEU A 149 9.54 -7.40 -4.65
C LEU A 149 8.73 -8.70 -4.67
N LEU A 150 8.49 -9.26 -5.85
CA LEU A 150 7.76 -10.54 -5.95
C LEU A 150 8.48 -11.68 -5.24
N LYS A 151 9.82 -11.71 -5.24
CA LYS A 151 10.58 -12.71 -4.48
C LYS A 151 10.44 -12.55 -2.96
N ILE A 152 10.29 -11.32 -2.47
CA ILE A 152 9.97 -11.07 -1.06
C ILE A 152 8.57 -11.61 -0.73
N LEU A 153 7.59 -11.34 -1.60
CA LEU A 153 6.22 -11.84 -1.44
C LEU A 153 6.16 -13.37 -1.50
N GLU A 154 6.86 -13.99 -2.45
CA GLU A 154 6.96 -15.46 -2.60
C GLU A 154 7.48 -16.12 -1.32
N ALA A 155 8.57 -15.59 -0.76
CA ALA A 155 9.17 -16.10 0.47
C ALA A 155 8.31 -15.90 1.73
N ASN A 156 7.27 -15.08 1.64
CA ASN A 156 6.39 -14.71 2.75
C ASN A 156 4.90 -14.84 2.36
N PHE A 157 4.57 -15.79 1.48
CA PHE A 157 3.25 -15.88 0.84
C PHE A 157 2.08 -15.88 1.82
N ASP A 158 2.24 -16.52 2.97
CA ASP A 158 1.19 -16.66 3.98
C ASP A 158 1.02 -15.42 4.87
N LYS A 159 1.93 -14.44 4.80
CA LYS A 159 1.87 -13.21 5.60
C LYS A 159 0.98 -12.15 4.96
N SER A 160 0.55 -11.14 5.73
CA SER A 160 -0.01 -9.93 5.12
C SER A 160 1.02 -9.21 4.24
N TYR A 161 0.56 -8.35 3.33
CA TYR A 161 1.45 -7.58 2.44
C TYR A 161 2.47 -6.77 3.24
N ARG A 162 2.02 -6.05 4.27
CA ARG A 162 2.89 -5.31 5.19
C ARG A 162 3.92 -6.22 5.87
N GLU A 163 3.51 -7.34 6.44
CA GLU A 163 4.43 -8.25 7.14
C GLU A 163 5.47 -8.86 6.20
N ALA A 164 5.08 -9.20 4.97
CA ALA A 164 6.00 -9.70 3.94
C ALA A 164 7.09 -8.66 3.63
N LEU A 165 6.70 -7.40 3.39
CA LEU A 165 7.66 -6.33 3.08
C LEU A 165 8.53 -5.95 4.28
N MET A 166 7.96 -5.86 5.47
CA MET A 166 8.71 -5.56 6.69
C MET A 166 9.71 -6.67 7.06
N ALA A 167 9.42 -7.93 6.71
CA ALA A 167 10.37 -9.03 6.91
C ALA A 167 11.64 -8.88 6.07
N ALA A 168 11.58 -8.20 4.93
CA ALA A 168 12.73 -7.94 4.07
C ALA A 168 13.57 -6.74 4.52
N MET A 169 13.02 -5.82 5.32
CA MET A 169 13.74 -4.67 5.86
C MET A 169 14.60 -5.01 7.10
N LYS A 170 14.37 -6.18 7.72
CA LYS A 170 15.09 -6.65 8.92
C LYS A 170 16.36 -7.47 8.61
N LYS A 171 16.70 -7.65 7.34
CA LYS A 171 17.85 -8.42 6.87
C LYS A 171 18.87 -7.49 6.23
#